data_AF-A0A8S3YCA0-F1
#
_entry.id   AF-A0A8S3YCA0-F1
#
_cell.length_a   1.000
_cell.length_b   1.000
_cell.length_c   1.000
_cell.angle_alpha   90.00
_cell.angle_beta   90.00
_cell.angle_gamma   90.00
#
_symmetry.space_group_name_H-M   'P 1'
#
loop_
_entity.id
_entity.type
_entity.pdbx_description
1 polymer ?
#
loop_
_entity_poly.entity_id
_entity_poly.type
_entity_poly.pdbx_seq_one_letter_code
_entity_poly.pdbx_strand_id
1 'polypeptide(L)'
;RNVALKELTFQDTTCKEWITGLNRIFSSDKAVDGNTNNHFYRGYSCSKTSNRLPSAFPVPTWMVILSKEYAVNRYAIYNRGD
;
A
#
# COMPACT_ATOMS: atom_id res chain seq x y z
N ARG A 1 -19.68 3.55 -2.97
CA ARG A 1 -18.62 4.53 -2.64
C ARG A 1 -17.38 3.76 -2.20
N ASN A 2 -16.18 4.19 -2.59
CA ASN A 2 -14.95 3.67 -1.97
C ASN A 2 -14.78 4.33 -0.59
N VAL A 3 -14.98 3.57 0.48
CA VAL A 3 -14.84 4.05 1.86
C VAL A 3 -13.41 3.99 2.38
N ALA A 4 -12.49 3.34 1.66
CA ALA A 4 -11.07 3.27 2.04
C ALA A 4 -10.26 4.49 1.56
N LEU A 5 -10.78 5.26 0.59
CA LEU A 5 -10.06 6.39 -0.03
C LEU A 5 -9.58 7.39 1.03
N LYS A 6 -8.25 7.57 1.12
CA LYS A 6 -7.56 8.48 2.06
C LYS A 6 -7.84 8.18 3.55
N GLU A 7 -8.30 6.98 3.88
CA GLU A 7 -8.37 6.54 5.28
C GLU A 7 -6.98 6.26 5.84
N LEU A 8 -6.90 6.13 7.16
CA LEU A 8 -5.66 5.76 7.83
C LEU A 8 -5.24 4.36 7.43
N THR A 9 -3.94 4.16 7.25
CA THR A 9 -3.39 2.85 6.87
C THR A 9 -2.17 2.53 7.71
N PHE A 10 -1.88 1.25 7.81
CA PHE A 10 -0.69 0.72 8.45
C PHE A 10 -0.10 -0.39 7.58
N GLN A 11 1.23 -0.49 7.59
CA GLN A 11 1.95 -1.66 7.11
C GLN A 11 3.11 -1.96 8.06
N ASP A 12 3.49 -3.24 8.18
CA ASP A 12 4.52 -3.69 9.14
C ASP A 12 5.87 -2.98 8.95
N THR A 13 6.26 -2.75 7.71
CA THR A 13 7.49 -2.05 7.33
C THR A 13 7.25 -1.23 6.08
N THR A 14 8.02 -0.16 5.93
CA THR A 14 7.97 0.69 4.74
C THR A 14 9.27 0.62 3.98
N CYS A 15 9.17 0.20 2.71
CA CYS A 15 10.28 0.24 1.78
C CYS A 15 10.59 1.69 1.39
N LYS A 16 11.89 2.01 1.39
CA LYS A 16 12.44 3.26 0.85
C LYS A 16 13.50 2.91 -0.19
N GLU A 17 13.40 3.47 -1.39
CA GLU A 17 14.36 3.21 -2.47
C GLU A 17 14.92 4.52 -3.02
N TRP A 18 16.22 4.51 -3.31
CA TRP A 18 16.88 5.61 -4.03
C TRP A 18 16.62 5.47 -5.52
N ILE A 19 15.74 6.32 -6.05
CA ILE A 19 15.32 6.31 -7.46
C ILE A 19 15.57 7.70 -8.03
N THR A 20 16.36 7.77 -9.09
CA THR A 20 16.66 9.02 -9.82
C THR A 20 17.13 10.16 -8.90
N GLY A 21 17.99 9.87 -7.91
CA GLY A 21 18.51 10.86 -6.96
C GLY A 21 17.55 11.27 -5.84
N LEU A 22 16.39 10.61 -5.70
CA LEU A 22 15.42 10.88 -4.65
C LEU A 22 15.16 9.63 -3.81
N ASN A 23 14.97 9.82 -2.50
CA ASN A 23 14.53 8.75 -1.61
C ASN A 23 13.00 8.60 -1.68
N ARG A 24 12.52 7.62 -2.45
CA ARG A 24 11.09 7.35 -2.63
C ARG A 24 10.59 6.46 -1.49
N ILE A 25 9.40 6.77 -0.98
CA ILE A 25 8.76 6.06 0.12
C ILE A 25 7.51 5.36 -0.41
N PHE A 26 7.46 4.04 -0.27
CA PHE A 26 6.34 3.20 -0.70
C PHE A 26 5.47 2.82 0.51
N SER A 27 4.89 3.84 1.13
CA SER A 27 4.09 3.75 2.36
C SER A 27 2.70 3.14 2.12
N SER A 28 2.03 2.77 3.21
CA SER A 28 0.74 2.08 3.17
C SER A 28 -0.38 2.90 2.54
N ASP A 29 -0.32 4.24 2.62
CA ASP A 29 -1.33 5.16 2.08
C ASP A 29 -1.46 5.10 0.56
N LYS A 30 -0.42 4.61 -0.14
CA LYS A 30 -0.42 4.46 -1.59
C LYS A 30 -1.55 3.54 -2.07
N ALA A 31 -1.88 2.49 -1.32
CA ALA A 31 -2.97 1.58 -1.67
C ALA A 31 -4.38 2.21 -1.54
N VAL A 32 -4.50 3.41 -0.96
CA VAL A 32 -5.77 4.13 -0.79
C VAL A 32 -5.70 5.59 -1.29
N ASP A 33 -4.74 5.92 -2.14
CA ASP A 33 -4.56 7.29 -2.66
C ASP A 33 -5.53 7.65 -3.80
N GLY A 34 -6.25 6.65 -4.34
CA GLY A 34 -7.23 6.78 -5.42
C GLY A 34 -6.68 6.50 -6.81
N ASN A 35 -5.42 6.10 -6.94
CA ASN A 35 -4.77 5.74 -8.20
C ASN A 35 -4.56 4.22 -8.28
N THR A 36 -4.97 3.63 -9.39
CA THR A 36 -4.93 2.16 -9.60
C THR A 36 -3.81 1.74 -10.56
N ASN A 37 -2.87 2.66 -10.86
CA ASN A 37 -1.70 2.34 -11.66
C ASN A 37 -0.90 1.22 -10.99
N ASN A 38 -0.74 0.11 -11.71
CA ASN A 38 -0.11 -1.10 -11.23
C ASN A 38 1.38 -1.21 -11.58
N HIS A 39 1.95 -0.23 -12.27
CA HIS A 39 3.39 -0.22 -12.57
C HIS A 39 4.15 0.49 -11.43
N PHE A 40 4.99 -0.26 -10.72
CA PHE A 40 5.59 0.13 -9.45
C PHE A 40 6.32 1.50 -9.47
N TYR A 41 7.04 1.77 -10.56
CA TYR A 41 7.82 3.01 -10.73
C TYR A 41 7.09 4.11 -11.51
N ARG A 42 5.90 3.85 -12.07
CA ARG A 42 5.10 4.86 -12.76
C ARG A 42 4.00 5.36 -11.83
N GLY A 43 4.03 6.65 -11.51
CA GLY A 43 3.06 7.26 -10.60
C GLY A 43 3.31 6.98 -9.11
N TYR A 44 4.22 6.06 -8.75
CA TYR A 44 4.65 5.80 -7.37
C TYR A 44 3.47 5.56 -6.40
N SER A 45 2.50 4.76 -6.84
CA SER A 45 1.19 4.58 -6.20
C SER A 45 0.95 3.15 -5.66
N CYS A 46 1.97 2.29 -5.70
CA CYS A 46 1.93 1.01 -4.99
C CYS A 46 2.54 1.15 -3.59
N SER A 47 1.95 0.48 -2.59
CA SER A 47 2.64 0.26 -1.30
C SER A 47 3.67 -0.86 -1.45
N LYS A 48 4.70 -0.85 -0.58
CA LYS A 48 5.69 -1.93 -0.52
C LYS A 48 6.27 -2.06 0.89
N THR A 49 6.20 -3.27 1.42
CA THR A 49 6.92 -3.67 2.63
C THR A 49 8.40 -3.83 2.33
N SER A 50 9.26 -3.67 3.33
CA SER A 50 10.69 -3.91 3.12
C SER A 50 10.93 -5.38 2.77
N ASN A 51 11.98 -5.66 1.98
CA ASN A 51 12.35 -7.03 1.66
C ASN A 51 12.62 -7.80 2.94
N ARG A 52 11.81 -8.81 3.21
CA ARG A 52 11.98 -9.76 4.30
C ARG A 52 11.95 -11.16 3.74
N LEU A 53 12.64 -12.08 4.43
CA LEU A 53 12.53 -13.50 4.10
C LEU A 53 11.07 -13.96 4.31
N PRO A 54 10.57 -14.92 3.51
CA PRO A 54 9.19 -15.43 3.66
C PRO A 54 8.86 -15.99 5.05
N SER A 55 9.89 -16.42 5.79
CA SER A 55 9.80 -16.93 7.17
C SER A 55 9.96 -15.86 8.26
N ALA A 56 10.20 -14.61 7.89
CA ALA A 56 10.42 -13.54 8.86
C ALA A 56 9.12 -13.21 9.60
N PHE A 57 9.23 -13.03 10.92
CA PHE A 57 8.15 -12.56 11.78
C PHE A 57 8.31 -11.07 12.11
N PRO A 58 7.23 -10.26 12.14
CA PRO A 58 5.90 -10.61 11.64
C PRO A 58 5.87 -10.77 10.11
N VAL A 59 4.90 -11.55 9.64
CA VAL A 59 4.58 -11.65 8.21
C VAL A 59 4.23 -10.27 7.64
N PRO A 60 4.65 -9.94 6.42
CA PRO A 60 4.29 -8.67 5.78
C PRO A 60 2.78 -8.46 5.82
N THR A 61 2.35 -7.33 6.39
CA THR A 61 0.94 -7.05 6.66
C THR A 61 0.63 -5.63 6.27
N TRP A 62 -0.53 -5.43 5.65
CA TRP A 62 -1.10 -4.13 5.35
C TRP A 62 -2.55 -4.09 5.86
N MET A 63 -2.97 -2.95 6.39
CA MET A 63 -4.34 -2.73 6.85
C MET A 63 -4.80 -1.29 6.60
N VAL A 64 -6.11 -1.13 6.41
CA VAL A 64 -6.80 0.16 6.43
C VAL A 64 -7.66 0.23 7.68
N ILE A 65 -7.60 1.37 8.36
CA ILE A 65 -8.39 1.68 9.55
C ILE A 65 -9.53 2.59 9.08
N LEU A 66 -10.73 2.04 9.01
CA LEU A 66 -11.91 2.81 8.64
C LEU A 66 -12.35 3.68 9.81
N SER A 67 -12.61 4.95 9.54
CA SER A 67 -13.06 5.95 10.53
C SER A 67 -14.36 5.60 11.26
N LYS A 68 -15.16 4.68 10.73
CA LYS A 68 -16.45 4.22 11.25
C LYS A 68 -16.68 2.76 10.86
N GLU A 69 -17.70 2.16 11.45
CA GLU A 69 -18.19 0.87 11.01
C GLU A 69 -18.95 1.01 9.67
N TYR A 70 -18.66 0.10 8.74
CA TYR A 70 -19.30 0.04 7.43
C TYR A 70 -19.68 -1.41 7.11
N ALA A 71 -20.88 -1.61 6.55
CA ALA A 71 -21.21 -2.86 5.87
C ALA A 71 -20.43 -2.93 4.55
N VAL A 72 -19.39 -3.76 4.49
CA VAL A 72 -18.54 -3.92 3.31
C VAL A 72 -19.16 -4.94 2.36
N ASN A 73 -19.70 -4.46 1.24
CA ASN A 73 -20.33 -5.33 0.23
C ASN A 73 -19.34 -5.82 -0.85
N ARG A 74 -18.22 -5.12 -1.04
CA ARG A 74 -17.19 -5.44 -2.04
C ARG A 74 -15.84 -4.87 -1.61
N TYR A 75 -14.78 -5.64 -1.86
CA TYR A 75 -13.40 -5.15 -1.91
C TYR A 75 -12.84 -5.29 -3.32
N ALA A 76 -11.87 -4.46 -3.66
CA ALA A 76 -11.12 -4.53 -4.91
C ALA A 76 -9.64 -4.37 -4.59
N ILE A 77 -8.82 -5.32 -5.05
CA ILE A 77 -7.37 -5.34 -4.83
C ILE A 77 -6.71 -5.20 -6.19
N TYR A 78 -5.82 -4.22 -6.31
CA TYR A 78 -5.01 -4.00 -7.52
C TYR A 78 -3.58 -4.43 -7.21
N ASN A 79 -3.15 -5.55 -7.80
CA ASN A 79 -1.78 -6.03 -7.64
C ASN A 79 -0.82 -5.23 -8.53
N ARG A 80 0.48 -5.24 -8.19
CA ARG A 80 1.55 -4.82 -9.10
C ARG A 80 1.49 -5.63 -10.40
N GLY A 81 1.73 -4.98 -11.54
CA GLY A 81 1.58 -5.58 -12.88
C GLY A 81 2.83 -5.54 -13.77
N ASP A 82 3.95 -5.00 -13.29
CA ASP A 82 5.25 -4.96 -13.98
C ASP A 82 6.30 -5.90 -13.36
#